data_AF-A0A2T7KVT5-F1
#
_entry.id   AF-A0A2T7KVT5-F1
#
_cell.length_a   1.000
_cell.length_b   1.000
_cell.length_c   1.000
_cell.angle_alpha   90.00
_cell.angle_beta   90.00
_cell.angle_gamma   90.00
#
_symmetry.space_group_name_H-M   'P 1'
#
loop_
_entity.id
_entity.type
_entity.pdbx_description
1 polymer ?
#
loop_
_entity_poly.entity_id
_entity_poly.type
_entity_poly.pdbx_seq_one_letter_code
_entity_poly.pdbx_strand_id
1 'polypeptide(L)'
;MVDTAHRNTDGTGVEGVAGGVGVTALLVAAARALESHRSDSLARDVYAEHFVRAAPASADWPVHPRQVPDGDANPLWGRFARYFGLRTRVLDDFLLRSVRVGGARQVVLVGAGLDARAFRLDWPPGCVVFEIDRKEVLAFKHRVLGGLSATPKAARVPVPMDLRADWADALPRVGFDPAAPSVWLVEGLLFYLPPAAETYLIDTVEGLSAGGSALAFEVKLERDLLEYRDSPLYTATREQIGIDLLDLFDLAPRPDSAGRLTDRGWSTSVHTPFDFTRLHGRGPLPEPNDALAGNRWVFAEKPHTAGGARGA
;
A
#
# COMPACT_ATOMS: atom_id res chain seq x y z
N MET A 1 16.82 -34.30 24.10
CA MET A 1 16.94 -33.88 25.52
C MET A 1 17.79 -32.63 25.50
N VAL A 2 17.31 -31.41 25.68
CA VAL A 2 16.20 -30.89 26.50
C VAL A 2 15.63 -29.67 25.75
N ASP A 3 14.46 -29.81 25.12
CA ASP A 3 13.24 -29.01 25.38
C ASP A 3 13.37 -27.80 26.32
N THR A 4 13.04 -26.61 25.82
CA THR A 4 12.03 -25.79 26.51
C THR A 4 11.46 -24.78 25.54
N ALA A 5 10.30 -25.14 25.00
CA ALA A 5 9.30 -24.19 24.57
C ALA A 5 8.98 -23.20 25.70
N HIS A 6 8.82 -21.91 25.37
CA HIS A 6 7.89 -21.03 26.08
C HIS A 6 7.00 -20.31 25.06
N ARG A 7 5.76 -20.79 24.99
CA ARG A 7 4.60 -19.99 24.63
C ARG A 7 4.46 -18.89 25.67
N ASN A 8 4.24 -17.65 25.24
CA ASN A 8 3.42 -16.71 25.99
C ASN A 8 2.27 -16.28 25.10
N THR A 9 1.11 -16.84 25.43
CA THR A 9 -0.21 -16.39 25.01
C THR A 9 -0.61 -15.26 25.95
N ASP A 10 -0.43 -14.01 25.55
CA ASP A 10 -1.13 -12.88 26.16
C ASP A 10 -1.67 -11.95 25.06
N GLY A 11 -3.00 -11.86 25.02
CA GLY A 11 -3.79 -11.26 23.95
C GLY A 11 -3.79 -9.73 23.95
N THR A 12 -2.63 -9.11 23.71
CA THR A 12 -2.58 -7.69 23.32
C THR A 12 -2.34 -7.59 21.81
N GLY A 13 -3.38 -7.25 21.05
CA GLY A 13 -3.32 -7.14 19.58
C GLY A 13 -2.48 -5.95 19.07
N VAL A 14 -1.37 -5.64 19.73
CA VAL A 14 -0.43 -4.55 19.42
C VAL A 14 0.87 -5.13 18.82
N GLU A 15 1.22 -6.38 19.14
CA GLU A 15 2.47 -7.02 18.70
C GLU A 15 2.59 -7.18 17.18
N GLY A 16 1.49 -7.44 16.47
CA GLY A 16 1.51 -7.60 15.00
C GLY A 16 1.85 -6.33 14.21
N VAL A 17 1.65 -5.15 14.83
CA VAL A 17 1.96 -3.84 14.25
C VAL A 17 3.25 -3.26 14.84
N ALA A 18 3.63 -3.66 16.07
CA ALA A 18 4.86 -3.22 16.72
C ALA A 18 6.12 -4.00 16.27
N GLY A 19 5.99 -5.12 15.55
CA GLY A 19 7.11 -5.91 15.02
C GLY A 19 7.21 -5.94 13.48
N GLY A 20 8.44 -5.88 12.96
CA GLY A 20 8.76 -6.08 11.53
C GLY A 20 8.03 -5.12 10.58
N VAL A 21 7.35 -5.66 9.56
CA VAL A 21 6.55 -4.93 8.55
C VAL A 21 5.43 -4.07 9.18
N GLY A 22 5.04 -4.33 10.43
CA GLY A 22 4.08 -3.47 11.14
C GLY A 22 4.60 -2.05 11.39
N VAL A 23 5.91 -1.92 11.62
CA VAL A 23 6.54 -0.62 11.93
C VAL A 23 6.62 0.26 10.68
N THR A 24 6.82 -0.33 9.50
CA THR A 24 6.80 0.43 8.24
C THR A 24 5.38 0.93 7.92
N ALA A 25 4.33 0.18 8.25
CA ALA A 25 2.96 0.67 8.12
C ALA A 25 2.70 1.93 8.97
N LEU A 26 3.24 1.99 10.20
CA LEU A 26 3.18 3.17 11.06
C LEU A 26 4.00 4.35 10.48
N LEU A 27 5.16 4.07 9.89
CA LEU A 27 6.02 5.10 9.29
C LEU A 27 5.30 5.79 8.13
N VAL A 28 4.68 5.00 7.25
CA VAL A 28 3.86 5.52 6.17
C VAL A 28 2.66 6.30 6.71
N ALA A 29 2.00 5.82 7.77
CA ALA A 29 0.89 6.55 8.40
C ALA A 29 1.34 7.91 8.97
N ALA A 30 2.49 7.99 9.63
CA ALA A 30 3.05 9.25 10.11
C ALA A 30 3.33 10.23 8.96
N ALA A 31 3.90 9.75 7.86
CA ALA A 31 4.11 10.57 6.67
C ALA A 31 2.79 11.07 6.04
N ARG A 32 1.74 10.23 5.98
CA ARG A 32 0.40 10.66 5.53
C ARG A 32 -0.24 11.67 6.48
N ALA A 33 -0.03 11.54 7.79
CA ALA A 33 -0.48 12.52 8.77
C ALA A 33 0.20 13.88 8.57
N LEU A 34 1.54 13.87 8.41
CA LEU A 34 2.32 15.07 8.09
C LEU A 34 1.80 15.76 6.83
N GLU A 35 1.58 15.00 5.75
CA GLU A 35 1.01 15.50 4.51
C GLU A 35 -0.39 16.11 4.70
N SER A 36 -1.24 15.48 5.52
CA SER A 36 -2.64 15.90 5.72
C SER A 36 -2.78 17.26 6.40
N HIS A 37 -1.79 17.62 7.23
CA HIS A 37 -1.73 18.90 7.96
C HIS A 37 -1.09 20.04 7.14
N ARG A 38 -0.69 19.80 5.89
CA ARG A 38 -0.15 20.84 5.02
C ARG A 38 -1.26 21.69 4.41
N SER A 39 -0.98 22.98 4.22
CA SER A 39 -1.92 23.90 3.54
C SER A 39 -2.12 23.53 2.07
N ASP A 40 -1.09 23.01 1.43
CA ASP A 40 -1.02 22.61 0.02
C ASP A 40 -1.14 21.08 -0.17
N SER A 41 -1.79 20.38 0.78
CA SER A 41 -1.92 18.91 0.79
C SER A 41 -2.48 18.34 -0.53
N LEU A 42 -1.79 17.35 -1.10
CA LEU A 42 -2.21 16.53 -2.23
C LEU A 42 -3.24 15.49 -1.79
N ALA A 43 -3.08 14.89 -0.61
CA ALA A 43 -3.99 13.88 -0.10
C ALA A 43 -4.18 14.02 1.40
N ARG A 44 -5.44 13.98 1.85
CA ARG A 44 -5.82 14.07 3.26
C ARG A 44 -6.28 12.71 3.77
N ASP A 45 -5.52 12.16 4.71
CA ASP A 45 -5.86 10.99 5.51
C ASP A 45 -6.06 11.42 6.96
N VAL A 46 -7.30 11.79 7.29
CA VAL A 46 -7.70 12.28 8.62
C VAL A 46 -7.57 11.22 9.71
N TYR A 47 -7.34 9.95 9.36
CA TYR A 47 -7.20 8.85 10.31
C TYR A 47 -5.75 8.49 10.60
N ALA A 48 -4.82 8.90 9.74
CA ALA A 48 -3.42 8.47 9.78
C ALA A 48 -2.74 8.78 11.13
N GLU A 49 -2.94 9.98 11.66
CA GLU A 49 -2.39 10.41 12.95
C GLU A 49 -2.84 9.49 14.09
N HIS A 50 -4.10 9.06 14.08
CA HIS A 50 -4.64 8.23 15.16
C HIS A 50 -4.00 6.84 15.21
N PHE A 51 -3.63 6.27 14.07
CA PHE A 51 -2.89 5.00 14.07
C PHE A 51 -1.50 5.15 14.69
N VAL A 52 -0.80 6.25 14.36
CA VAL A 52 0.55 6.54 14.87
C VAL A 52 0.53 6.71 16.38
N ARG A 53 -0.44 7.47 16.91
CA ARG A 53 -0.58 7.72 18.35
C ARG A 53 -1.06 6.48 19.13
N ALA A 54 -1.79 5.58 18.49
CA ALA A 54 -2.32 4.38 19.14
C ALA A 54 -1.27 3.25 19.30
N ALA A 55 -0.13 3.33 18.63
CA ALA A 55 0.94 2.34 18.73
C ALA A 55 2.14 2.90 19.52
N PRO A 56 2.55 2.26 20.64
CA PRO A 56 3.67 2.73 21.45
C PRO A 56 4.98 2.95 20.67
N ALA A 57 5.27 2.09 19.69
CA ALA A 57 6.47 2.16 18.87
C ALA A 57 6.59 3.44 18.01
N SER A 58 5.46 4.12 17.76
CA SER A 58 5.40 5.33 16.94
C SER A 58 4.74 6.51 17.65
N ALA A 59 4.38 6.36 18.93
CA ALA A 59 3.54 7.31 19.64
C ALA A 59 4.16 8.71 19.71
N ASP A 60 5.49 8.81 19.67
CA ASP A 60 6.25 10.07 19.73
C ASP A 60 6.71 10.59 18.37
N TRP A 61 6.41 9.88 17.27
CA TRP A 61 6.78 10.34 15.93
C TRP A 61 6.02 11.63 15.54
N PRO A 62 6.60 12.48 14.68
CA PRO A 62 5.95 13.69 14.22
C PRO A 62 4.78 13.33 13.28
N VAL A 63 3.63 13.94 13.53
CA VAL A 63 2.42 13.80 12.72
C VAL A 63 1.95 15.14 12.15
N HIS A 64 2.57 16.25 12.56
CA HIS A 64 2.31 17.58 12.05
C HIS A 64 3.60 18.25 11.59
N PRO A 65 3.65 18.97 10.44
CA PRO A 65 4.88 19.57 9.90
C PRO A 65 5.68 20.42 10.91
N ARG A 66 4.99 21.19 11.76
CA ARG A 66 5.59 21.94 12.88
C ARG A 66 6.42 21.14 13.89
N GLN A 67 6.26 19.81 13.94
CA GLN A 67 6.99 18.90 14.82
C GLN A 67 8.27 18.36 14.17
N VAL A 68 8.46 18.58 12.87
CA VAL A 68 9.59 18.05 12.10
C VAL A 68 10.74 19.06 12.14
N PRO A 69 11.92 18.69 12.69
CA PRO A 69 13.12 19.51 12.59
C PRO A 69 13.45 19.78 11.12
N ASP A 70 13.76 21.03 10.76
CA ASP A 70 14.03 21.49 9.39
C ASP A 70 12.85 21.32 8.40
N GLY A 71 11.67 20.97 8.89
CA GLY A 71 10.45 20.85 8.08
C GLY A 71 10.64 19.99 6.83
N ASP A 72 10.42 20.59 5.65
CA ASP A 72 10.53 19.91 4.36
C ASP A 72 11.95 19.49 3.98
N ALA A 73 12.95 20.15 4.56
CA ALA A 73 14.35 19.82 4.33
C ALA A 73 14.82 18.61 5.16
N ASN A 74 13.99 18.13 6.10
CA ASN A 74 14.29 16.92 6.85
C ASN A 74 14.43 15.71 5.90
N PRO A 75 15.57 14.99 5.91
CA PRO A 75 15.84 13.92 4.96
C PRO A 75 14.94 12.70 5.14
N LEU A 76 14.32 12.54 6.33
CA LEU A 76 13.35 11.48 6.61
C LEU A 76 11.92 12.00 6.47
N TRP A 77 11.47 12.81 7.42
CA TRP A 77 10.05 13.15 7.59
C TRP A 77 9.53 14.09 6.51
N GLY A 78 10.30 15.10 6.12
CA GLY A 78 9.95 16.03 5.05
C GLY A 78 9.90 15.32 3.70
N ARG A 79 10.91 14.49 3.43
CA ARG A 79 11.01 13.67 2.21
C ARG A 79 9.90 12.63 2.11
N PHE A 80 9.66 11.86 3.18
CA PHE A 80 8.58 10.87 3.19
C PHE A 80 7.19 11.48 3.17
N ALA A 81 6.94 12.62 3.82
CA ALA A 81 5.66 13.31 3.70
C ALA A 81 5.35 13.68 2.24
N ARG A 82 6.34 14.23 1.51
CA ARG A 82 6.21 14.53 0.07
C ARG A 82 5.98 13.27 -0.77
N TYR A 83 6.77 12.22 -0.54
CA TYR A 83 6.66 10.96 -1.27
C TYR A 83 5.32 10.27 -1.04
N PHE A 84 4.96 10.01 0.22
CA PHE A 84 3.74 9.28 0.55
C PHE A 84 2.48 10.12 0.33
N GLY A 85 2.56 11.46 0.40
CA GLY A 85 1.48 12.33 -0.02
C GLY A 85 1.18 12.22 -1.52
N LEU A 86 2.21 12.29 -2.36
CA LEU A 86 2.09 12.07 -3.80
C LEU A 86 1.59 10.64 -4.11
N ARG A 87 2.18 9.63 -3.48
CA ARG A 87 1.77 8.23 -3.65
C ARG A 87 0.29 8.05 -3.32
N THR A 88 -0.15 8.59 -2.18
CA THR A 88 -1.55 8.50 -1.75
C THR A 88 -2.47 9.16 -2.78
N ARG A 89 -2.14 10.37 -3.25
CA ARG A 89 -2.91 11.10 -4.27
C ARG A 89 -3.08 10.30 -5.56
N VAL A 90 -1.98 9.77 -6.09
CA VAL A 90 -1.97 9.06 -7.38
C VAL A 90 -2.76 7.77 -7.30
N LEU A 91 -2.59 7.00 -6.22
CA LEU A 91 -3.32 5.76 -6.04
C LEU A 91 -4.80 6.00 -5.71
N ASP A 92 -5.15 7.08 -5.01
CA ASP A 92 -6.54 7.52 -4.82
C ASP A 92 -7.20 7.85 -6.17
N ASP A 93 -6.51 8.60 -7.03
CA ASP A 93 -6.99 8.93 -8.37
C ASP A 93 -7.20 7.69 -9.23
N PHE A 94 -6.26 6.75 -9.18
CA PHE A 94 -6.38 5.48 -9.89
C PHE A 94 -7.64 4.74 -9.45
N LEU A 95 -7.79 4.48 -8.15
CA LEU A 95 -8.93 3.75 -7.61
C LEU A 95 -10.27 4.43 -7.94
N LEU A 96 -10.36 5.75 -7.72
CA LEU A 96 -11.58 6.51 -8.00
C LEU A 96 -11.90 6.55 -9.49
N ARG A 97 -10.90 6.66 -10.37
CA ARG A 97 -11.08 6.60 -11.83
C ARG A 97 -11.60 5.23 -12.25
N SER A 98 -10.99 4.14 -11.76
CA SER A 98 -11.40 2.78 -12.11
C SER A 98 -12.85 2.48 -11.73
N VAL A 99 -13.32 2.94 -10.56
CA VAL A 99 -14.73 2.71 -10.17
C VAL A 99 -15.72 3.67 -10.82
N ARG A 100 -15.32 4.92 -11.13
CA ARG A 100 -16.21 5.92 -11.73
C ARG A 100 -16.36 5.76 -13.24
N VAL A 101 -15.28 5.41 -13.93
CA VAL A 101 -15.22 5.30 -15.39
C VAL A 101 -15.21 3.84 -15.84
N GLY A 102 -14.43 2.99 -15.18
CA GLY A 102 -14.23 1.58 -15.56
C GLY A 102 -15.33 0.62 -15.11
N GLY A 103 -16.39 1.11 -14.44
CA GLY A 103 -17.54 0.30 -14.03
C GLY A 103 -17.30 -0.69 -12.90
N ALA A 104 -16.05 -0.87 -12.43
CA ALA A 104 -15.73 -1.73 -11.30
C ALA A 104 -16.48 -1.27 -10.03
N ARG A 105 -16.99 -2.24 -9.26
CA ARG A 105 -17.62 -2.00 -7.95
C ARG A 105 -16.93 -2.75 -6.81
N GLN A 106 -15.91 -3.54 -7.13
CA GLN A 106 -15.12 -4.28 -6.16
C GLN A 106 -13.73 -3.65 -6.10
N VAL A 107 -13.37 -3.12 -4.95
CA VAL A 107 -12.05 -2.57 -4.67
C VAL A 107 -11.34 -3.52 -3.75
N VAL A 108 -10.15 -3.99 -4.10
CA VAL A 108 -9.38 -4.92 -3.27
C VAL A 108 -8.04 -4.30 -2.90
N LEU A 109 -7.84 -4.09 -1.61
CA LEU A 109 -6.61 -3.57 -1.01
C LEU A 109 -5.82 -4.75 -0.45
N VAL A 110 -4.70 -5.09 -1.11
CA VAL A 110 -3.84 -6.23 -0.75
C VAL A 110 -2.68 -5.75 0.11
N GLY A 111 -2.53 -6.30 1.31
CA GLY A 111 -1.63 -5.72 2.31
C GLY A 111 -2.19 -4.39 2.82
N ALA A 112 -3.49 -4.39 3.16
CA ALA A 112 -4.24 -3.16 3.44
C ALA A 112 -3.71 -2.33 4.63
N GLY A 113 -2.85 -2.90 5.48
CA GLY A 113 -2.09 -2.19 6.49
C GLY A 113 -2.94 -1.23 7.32
N LEU A 114 -2.50 0.02 7.34
CA LEU A 114 -3.21 1.15 7.95
C LEU A 114 -3.87 2.06 6.90
N ASP A 115 -4.18 1.53 5.72
CA ASP A 115 -4.95 2.24 4.71
C ASP A 115 -6.37 2.52 5.24
N ALA A 116 -6.79 3.79 5.14
CA ALA A 116 -8.10 4.27 5.55
C ALA A 116 -9.00 4.68 4.37
N ARG A 117 -8.68 4.30 3.13
CA ARG A 117 -9.46 4.65 1.92
C ARG A 117 -10.93 4.26 2.00
N ALA A 118 -11.26 3.14 2.63
CA ALA A 118 -12.66 2.74 2.89
C ALA A 118 -13.45 3.77 3.73
N PHE A 119 -12.76 4.60 4.51
CA PHE A 119 -13.34 5.59 5.43
C PHE A 119 -13.22 7.03 4.93
N ARG A 120 -12.25 7.34 4.07
CA ARG A 120 -11.97 8.72 3.63
C ARG A 120 -12.37 9.03 2.19
N LEU A 121 -12.33 8.07 1.26
CA LEU A 121 -12.66 8.30 -0.14
C LEU A 121 -14.17 8.27 -0.43
N ASP A 122 -14.61 9.12 -1.35
CA ASP A 122 -16.01 9.21 -1.78
C ASP A 122 -16.30 8.20 -2.90
N TRP A 123 -16.59 6.98 -2.46
CA TRP A 123 -16.92 5.85 -3.32
C TRP A 123 -18.31 5.99 -3.95
N PRO A 124 -18.50 5.65 -5.24
CA PRO A 124 -19.82 5.54 -5.83
C PRO A 124 -20.71 4.52 -5.09
N PRO A 125 -22.03 4.70 -5.07
CA PRO A 125 -22.95 3.72 -4.48
C PRO A 125 -22.75 2.31 -5.04
N GLY A 126 -22.86 1.31 -4.16
CA GLY A 126 -22.67 -0.10 -4.50
C GLY A 126 -21.21 -0.56 -4.54
N CYS A 127 -20.22 0.31 -4.27
CA CYS A 127 -18.85 -0.15 -4.10
C CYS A 127 -18.68 -0.96 -2.82
N VAL A 128 -17.88 -2.02 -2.92
CA VAL A 128 -17.41 -2.85 -1.80
C VAL A 128 -15.89 -2.79 -1.77
N VAL A 129 -15.32 -2.48 -0.60
CA VAL A 129 -13.88 -2.43 -0.36
C VAL A 129 -13.48 -3.65 0.47
N PHE A 130 -12.76 -4.57 -0.16
CA PHE A 130 -12.15 -5.73 0.48
C PHE A 130 -10.74 -5.36 0.96
N GLU A 131 -10.43 -5.66 2.21
CA GLU A 131 -9.11 -5.40 2.80
C GLU A 131 -8.47 -6.72 3.22
N ILE A 132 -7.42 -7.13 2.50
CA ILE A 132 -6.67 -8.35 2.79
C ILE A 132 -5.41 -7.98 3.59
N ASP A 133 -5.31 -8.49 4.80
CA ASP A 133 -4.09 -8.39 5.62
C ASP A 133 -4.16 -9.41 6.78
N ARG A 134 -3.06 -9.52 7.53
CA ARG A 134 -2.97 -10.31 8.76
C ARG A 134 -4.03 -9.85 9.76
N LYS A 135 -4.58 -10.82 10.49
CA LYS A 135 -5.66 -10.63 11.46
C LYS A 135 -5.36 -9.53 12.48
N GLU A 136 -4.14 -9.50 12.99
CA GLU A 136 -3.69 -8.57 14.03
C GLU A 136 -3.66 -7.12 13.51
N VAL A 137 -3.24 -6.93 12.25
CA VAL A 137 -3.19 -5.61 11.59
C VAL A 137 -4.61 -5.08 11.38
N LEU A 138 -5.52 -5.91 10.86
CA LEU A 138 -6.93 -5.52 10.67
C LEU A 138 -7.63 -5.26 12.01
N ALA A 139 -7.34 -6.05 13.05
CA ALA A 139 -7.88 -5.85 14.39
C ALA A 139 -7.39 -4.54 15.03
N PHE A 140 -6.11 -4.20 14.88
CA PHE A 140 -5.57 -2.91 15.32
C PHE A 140 -6.26 -1.75 14.62
N LYS A 141 -6.33 -1.78 13.28
CA LYS A 141 -7.01 -0.75 12.48
C LYS A 141 -8.48 -0.59 12.89
N HIS A 142 -9.20 -1.69 13.07
CA HIS A 142 -10.60 -1.67 13.50
C HIS A 142 -10.77 -1.04 14.89
N ARG A 143 -9.89 -1.36 15.84
CA ARG A 143 -9.93 -0.79 17.20
C ARG A 143 -9.72 0.72 17.19
N VAL A 144 -8.71 1.20 16.46
CA VAL A 144 -8.41 2.63 16.37
C VAL A 144 -9.57 3.39 15.72
N LEU A 145 -10.05 2.93 14.57
CA LEU A 145 -11.16 3.58 13.86
C LEU A 145 -12.49 3.51 14.64
N GLY A 146 -12.73 2.40 15.35
CA GLY A 146 -13.88 2.24 16.24
C GLY A 146 -13.86 3.21 17.42
N GLY A 147 -12.68 3.47 18.00
CA GLY A 147 -12.51 4.47 19.05
C GLY A 147 -12.82 5.90 18.60
N LEU A 148 -12.74 6.17 17.30
CA LEU A 148 -13.11 7.46 16.68
C LEU A 148 -14.57 7.50 16.21
N SER A 149 -15.32 6.39 16.37
CA SER A 149 -16.64 6.21 15.76
C SER A 149 -16.64 6.45 14.25
N ALA A 150 -15.53 6.13 13.57
CA ALA A 150 -15.39 6.34 12.14
C ALA A 150 -16.30 5.36 11.36
N THR A 151 -17.11 5.90 10.45
CA THR A 151 -17.99 5.11 9.59
C THR A 151 -17.39 4.94 8.19
N PRO A 152 -17.29 3.71 7.66
CA PRO A 152 -16.91 3.51 6.26
C PRO A 152 -17.83 4.27 5.29
N LYS A 153 -17.26 4.79 4.20
CA LYS A 153 -18.00 5.46 3.11
C LYS A 153 -18.45 4.49 2.01
N ALA A 154 -18.08 3.21 2.13
CA ALA A 154 -18.50 2.10 1.29
C ALA A 154 -18.66 0.84 2.15
N ALA A 155 -19.31 -0.20 1.63
CA ALA A 155 -19.31 -1.50 2.30
C ALA A 155 -17.87 -1.98 2.45
N ARG A 156 -17.45 -2.27 3.68
CA ARG A 156 -16.08 -2.69 3.99
C ARG A 156 -16.06 -4.14 4.45
N VAL A 157 -15.25 -4.97 3.81
CA VAL A 157 -15.11 -6.40 4.09
C VAL A 157 -13.66 -6.73 4.45
N PRO A 158 -13.33 -6.86 5.75
CA PRO A 158 -12.00 -7.30 6.17
C PRO A 158 -11.81 -8.79 5.88
N VAL A 159 -10.65 -9.15 5.34
CA VAL A 159 -10.26 -10.53 4.98
C VAL A 159 -8.98 -10.87 5.74
N PRO A 160 -9.08 -11.42 6.97
CA PRO A 160 -7.94 -11.63 7.85
C PRO A 160 -7.09 -12.83 7.41
N MET A 161 -6.22 -12.64 6.43
CA MET A 161 -5.39 -13.67 5.81
C MET A 161 -3.94 -13.24 5.66
N ASP A 162 -3.01 -14.18 5.86
CA ASP A 162 -1.62 -14.01 5.43
C ASP A 162 -1.57 -14.14 3.91
N LEU A 163 -0.88 -13.24 3.22
CA LEU A 163 -0.80 -13.23 1.76
C LEU A 163 -0.01 -14.42 1.18
N ARG A 164 0.69 -15.17 2.03
CA ARG A 164 1.34 -16.46 1.69
C ARG A 164 0.39 -17.65 1.81
N ALA A 165 -0.81 -17.47 2.38
CA ALA A 165 -1.86 -18.47 2.44
C ALA A 165 -2.79 -18.38 1.23
N ASP A 166 -3.78 -19.28 1.14
CA ASP A 166 -4.72 -19.33 0.03
C ASP A 166 -5.87 -18.32 0.20
N TRP A 167 -5.54 -17.04 -0.01
CA TRP A 167 -6.53 -15.96 0.01
C TRP A 167 -7.38 -15.91 -1.27
N ALA A 168 -6.95 -16.58 -2.34
CA ALA A 168 -7.67 -16.66 -3.61
C ALA A 168 -9.03 -17.34 -3.43
N ASP A 169 -9.05 -18.46 -2.70
CA ASP A 169 -10.28 -19.21 -2.39
C ASP A 169 -11.13 -18.57 -1.29
N ALA A 170 -10.53 -17.72 -0.45
CA ALA A 170 -11.23 -17.05 0.65
C ALA A 170 -12.07 -15.88 0.17
N LEU A 171 -11.59 -15.14 -0.84
CA LEU A 171 -12.21 -13.89 -1.28
C LEU A 171 -13.65 -14.09 -1.80
N PRO A 172 -13.95 -15.11 -2.65
CA PRO A 172 -15.32 -15.34 -3.10
C PRO A 172 -16.30 -15.71 -1.98
N ARG A 173 -15.81 -16.39 -0.94
CA ARG A 173 -16.64 -16.81 0.21
C ARG A 173 -17.14 -15.63 1.04
N VAL A 174 -16.50 -14.48 0.93
CA VAL A 174 -16.89 -13.23 1.61
C VAL A 174 -17.59 -12.24 0.67
N GLY A 175 -18.02 -12.70 -0.51
CA GLY A 175 -18.86 -11.93 -1.43
C GLY A 175 -18.13 -11.23 -2.57
N PHE A 176 -16.84 -11.55 -2.80
CA PHE A 176 -16.18 -11.13 -4.03
C PHE A 176 -16.66 -11.97 -5.22
N ASP A 177 -16.97 -11.32 -6.33
CA ASP A 177 -17.40 -11.94 -7.57
C ASP A 177 -16.26 -11.91 -8.62
N PRO A 178 -15.57 -13.02 -8.89
CA PRO A 178 -14.51 -13.07 -9.91
C PRO A 178 -15.03 -12.86 -11.35
N ALA A 179 -16.35 -12.94 -11.58
CA ALA A 179 -16.94 -12.65 -12.88
C ALA A 179 -17.21 -11.15 -13.10
N ALA A 180 -17.12 -10.32 -12.06
CA ALA A 180 -17.33 -8.88 -12.13
C ALA A 180 -16.00 -8.10 -12.14
N PRO A 181 -15.92 -6.95 -12.84
CA PRO A 181 -14.70 -6.12 -12.84
C PRO A 181 -14.31 -5.65 -11.44
N SER A 182 -13.02 -5.72 -11.16
CA SER A 182 -12.42 -5.34 -9.88
C SER A 182 -11.24 -4.38 -10.08
N VAL A 183 -11.01 -3.52 -9.09
CA VAL A 183 -9.80 -2.70 -9.03
C VAL A 183 -8.95 -3.13 -7.85
N TRP A 184 -7.70 -3.48 -8.12
CA TRP A 184 -6.75 -4.01 -7.17
C TRP A 184 -5.68 -2.98 -6.85
N LEU A 185 -5.29 -2.90 -5.58
CA LEU A 185 -4.18 -2.11 -5.12
C LEU A 185 -3.22 -2.94 -4.27
N VAL A 186 -1.97 -2.99 -4.69
CA VAL A 186 -0.84 -3.64 -3.99
C VAL A 186 0.20 -2.55 -3.67
N GLU A 187 -0.14 -1.70 -2.70
CA GLU A 187 0.67 -0.53 -2.31
C GLU A 187 1.74 -0.92 -1.29
N GLY A 188 3.00 -0.57 -1.55
CA GLY A 188 4.09 -0.71 -0.60
C GLY A 188 4.27 -2.11 -0.03
N LEU A 189 4.16 -3.15 -0.87
CA LEU A 189 4.14 -4.54 -0.40
C LEU A 189 5.18 -5.43 -1.10
N LEU A 190 5.27 -5.38 -2.44
CA LEU A 190 5.99 -6.41 -3.19
C LEU A 190 7.47 -6.52 -2.80
N PHE A 191 8.15 -5.40 -2.55
CA PHE A 191 9.56 -5.38 -2.16
C PHE A 191 9.87 -6.00 -0.77
N TYR A 192 8.86 -6.42 0.00
CA TYR A 192 9.03 -7.24 1.21
C TYR A 192 8.85 -8.74 0.97
N LEU A 193 8.34 -9.13 -0.20
CA LEU A 193 7.99 -10.51 -0.51
C LEU A 193 9.12 -11.18 -1.31
N PRO A 194 9.40 -12.47 -1.10
CA PRO A 194 10.25 -13.23 -2.01
C PRO A 194 9.72 -13.20 -3.46
N PRO A 195 10.59 -13.28 -4.49
CA PRO A 195 10.19 -13.23 -5.89
C PRO A 195 9.08 -14.21 -6.29
N ALA A 196 9.10 -15.42 -5.71
CA ALA A 196 8.06 -16.43 -5.93
C ALA A 196 6.70 -16.02 -5.36
N ALA A 197 6.69 -15.33 -4.21
CA ALA A 197 5.47 -14.83 -3.58
C ALA A 197 4.89 -13.62 -4.34
N GLU A 198 5.74 -12.72 -4.85
CA GLU A 198 5.28 -11.67 -5.79
C GLU A 198 4.65 -12.30 -7.04
N THR A 199 5.33 -13.27 -7.65
CA THR A 199 4.82 -13.97 -8.84
C THR A 199 3.45 -14.59 -8.58
N TYR A 200 3.31 -15.33 -7.48
CA TYR A 200 2.05 -15.94 -7.09
C TYR A 200 0.94 -14.90 -6.87
N LEU A 201 1.25 -13.79 -6.19
CA LEU A 201 0.29 -12.71 -5.96
C LEU A 201 -0.23 -12.13 -7.28
N ILE A 202 0.68 -11.81 -8.21
CA ILE A 202 0.32 -11.23 -9.52
C ILE A 202 -0.51 -12.21 -10.35
N ASP A 203 -0.14 -13.50 -10.39
CA ASP A 203 -0.95 -14.52 -11.07
C ASP A 203 -2.33 -14.69 -10.44
N THR A 204 -2.43 -14.61 -9.11
CA THR A 204 -3.69 -14.73 -8.39
C THR A 204 -4.63 -13.56 -8.70
N VAL A 205 -4.11 -12.32 -8.68
CA VAL A 205 -4.87 -11.14 -9.08
C VAL A 205 -5.34 -11.28 -10.53
N GLU A 206 -4.47 -11.75 -11.43
CA GLU A 206 -4.83 -11.95 -12.83
C GLU A 206 -5.98 -12.95 -13.00
N GLY A 207 -5.89 -14.10 -12.35
CA GLY A 207 -6.89 -15.17 -12.41
C GLY A 207 -8.25 -14.78 -11.80
N LEU A 208 -8.27 -13.88 -10.81
CA LEU A 208 -9.48 -13.36 -10.18
C LEU A 208 -10.07 -12.12 -10.88
N SER A 209 -9.43 -11.64 -11.95
CA SER A 209 -9.82 -10.40 -12.64
C SER A 209 -10.63 -10.69 -13.90
N ALA A 210 -11.90 -10.28 -13.91
CA ALA A 210 -12.72 -10.20 -15.11
C ALA A 210 -12.23 -9.09 -16.07
N GLY A 211 -12.66 -9.11 -17.33
CA GLY A 211 -12.38 -8.04 -18.28
C GLY A 211 -12.94 -6.68 -17.80
N GLY A 212 -12.17 -5.61 -17.95
CA GLY A 212 -12.48 -4.29 -17.35
C GLY A 212 -11.90 -4.09 -15.94
N SER A 213 -11.18 -5.07 -15.40
CA SER A 213 -10.47 -4.92 -14.13
C SER A 213 -9.21 -4.08 -14.29
N ALA A 214 -8.72 -3.51 -13.19
CA ALA A 214 -7.50 -2.72 -13.16
C ALA A 214 -6.66 -3.07 -11.93
N LEU A 215 -5.34 -2.92 -12.04
CA LEU A 215 -4.39 -3.18 -10.95
C LEU A 215 -3.37 -2.05 -10.88
N ALA A 216 -3.10 -1.54 -9.69
CA ALA A 216 -1.93 -0.72 -9.40
C ALA A 216 -1.04 -1.40 -8.35
N PHE A 217 0.27 -1.37 -8.56
CA PHE A 217 1.22 -1.90 -7.60
C PHE A 217 2.54 -1.12 -7.59
N GLU A 218 3.26 -1.25 -6.49
CA GLU A 218 4.61 -0.70 -6.35
C GLU A 218 5.66 -1.81 -6.31
N VAL A 219 6.77 -1.58 -7.01
CA VAL A 219 7.92 -2.49 -7.05
C VAL A 219 9.22 -1.67 -7.11
N LYS A 220 10.33 -2.26 -6.69
CA LYS A 220 11.69 -1.72 -6.89
C LYS A 220 12.41 -2.60 -7.91
N LEU A 221 12.75 -2.07 -9.08
CA LEU A 221 13.31 -2.89 -10.20
C LEU A 221 14.84 -2.90 -10.24
N GLU A 222 15.49 -2.21 -9.31
CA GLU A 222 16.93 -2.09 -9.25
C GLU A 222 17.53 -3.44 -8.90
N ARG A 223 18.62 -3.77 -9.59
CA ARG A 223 19.27 -5.08 -9.43
C ARG A 223 20.01 -5.20 -8.11
N ASP A 224 20.51 -4.09 -7.58
CA ASP A 224 21.22 -4.05 -6.31
C ASP A 224 20.69 -2.89 -5.45
N LEU A 225 19.81 -3.21 -4.51
CA LEU A 225 19.25 -2.22 -3.58
C LEU A 225 20.31 -1.69 -2.60
N LEU A 226 21.42 -2.41 -2.39
CA LEU A 226 22.48 -2.00 -1.48
C LEU A 226 23.30 -0.84 -2.04
N GLU A 227 23.23 -0.56 -3.35
CA GLU A 227 23.82 0.64 -3.96
C GLU A 227 23.33 1.93 -3.26
N TYR A 228 22.08 1.93 -2.80
CA TYR A 228 21.44 3.08 -2.15
C TYR A 228 21.52 3.05 -0.63
N ARG A 229 22.28 2.13 -0.02
CA ARG A 229 22.36 1.98 1.46
C ARG A 229 22.81 3.26 2.18
N ASP A 230 23.64 4.06 1.50
CA ASP A 230 24.17 5.33 2.00
C ASP A 230 23.32 6.53 1.54
N SER A 231 22.10 6.28 1.00
CA SER A 231 21.18 7.36 0.62
C SER A 231 20.75 8.16 1.86
N PRO A 232 20.57 9.49 1.74
CA PRO A 232 20.13 10.32 2.87
C PRO A 232 18.84 9.82 3.52
N LEU A 233 17.93 9.26 2.72
CA LEU A 233 16.67 8.71 3.21
C LEU A 233 16.89 7.47 4.08
N TYR A 234 17.69 6.50 3.62
CA TYR A 234 17.92 5.26 4.40
C TYR A 234 18.77 5.51 5.64
N THR A 235 19.84 6.32 5.54
CA THR A 235 20.66 6.66 6.70
C THR A 235 19.85 7.44 7.73
N ALA A 236 19.06 8.45 7.32
CA ALA A 236 18.20 9.19 8.22
C ALA A 236 17.10 8.32 8.86
N THR A 237 16.56 7.33 8.13
CA THR A 237 15.59 6.38 8.70
C THR A 237 16.23 5.56 9.83
N ARG A 238 17.46 5.07 9.62
CA ARG A 238 18.20 4.32 10.64
C ARG A 238 18.57 5.20 11.83
N GLU A 239 19.07 6.40 11.57
CA GLU A 239 19.59 7.32 12.61
C GLU A 239 18.48 7.97 13.45
N GLN A 240 17.38 8.41 12.81
CA GLN A 240 16.33 9.16 13.51
C GLN A 240 15.31 8.27 14.22
N ILE A 241 15.03 7.08 13.67
CA ILE A 241 13.99 6.19 14.22
C ILE A 241 14.43 4.74 14.41
N GLY A 242 15.72 4.42 14.18
CA GLY A 242 16.26 3.09 14.45
C GLY A 242 15.80 1.99 13.48
N ILE A 243 15.21 2.36 12.34
CA ILE A 243 14.70 1.40 11.35
C ILE A 243 15.66 1.31 10.18
N ASP A 244 16.17 0.10 9.93
CA ASP A 244 16.86 -0.21 8.69
C ASP A 244 15.84 -0.76 7.67
N LEU A 245 15.54 0.04 6.63
CA LEU A 245 14.58 -0.38 5.61
C LEU A 245 15.11 -1.51 4.72
N LEU A 246 16.43 -1.57 4.50
CA LEU A 246 17.03 -2.60 3.65
C LEU A 246 16.99 -3.97 4.32
N ASP A 247 17.10 -4.03 5.66
CA ASP A 247 16.94 -5.28 6.43
C ASP A 247 15.52 -5.86 6.37
N LEU A 248 14.53 -5.03 5.99
CA LEU A 248 13.14 -5.47 5.84
C LEU A 248 12.83 -5.95 4.41
N PHE A 249 13.58 -5.48 3.41
CA PHE A 249 13.31 -5.80 2.02
C PHE A 249 13.85 -7.17 1.63
N ASP A 250 13.17 -7.81 0.68
CA ASP A 250 13.75 -8.95 -0.02
C ASP A 250 14.70 -8.42 -1.10
N LEU A 251 16.00 -8.67 -0.91
CA LEU A 251 17.07 -8.16 -1.76
C LEU A 251 17.26 -8.98 -3.05
N ALA A 252 16.49 -10.05 -3.26
CA ALA A 252 16.61 -10.81 -4.50
C ALA A 252 16.07 -10.00 -5.69
N PRO A 253 16.62 -10.20 -6.90
CA PRO A 253 16.10 -9.56 -8.11
C PRO A 253 14.59 -9.83 -8.29
N ARG A 254 13.83 -8.77 -8.59
CA ARG A 254 12.38 -8.87 -8.77
C ARG A 254 12.03 -9.55 -10.11
N PRO A 255 10.91 -10.31 -10.17
CA PRO A 255 10.38 -10.79 -11.42
C PRO A 255 9.84 -9.63 -12.28
N ASP A 256 9.75 -9.83 -13.60
CA ASP A 256 9.09 -8.86 -14.49
C ASP A 256 7.57 -9.01 -14.44
N SER A 257 6.97 -8.54 -13.34
CA SER A 257 5.52 -8.61 -13.11
C SER A 257 4.70 -7.78 -14.12
N ALA A 258 5.25 -6.67 -14.63
CA ALA A 258 4.59 -5.86 -15.65
C ALA A 258 4.61 -6.57 -17.02
N GLY A 259 5.75 -7.13 -17.42
CA GLY A 259 5.86 -7.96 -18.62
C GLY A 259 4.92 -9.17 -18.56
N ARG A 260 4.88 -9.87 -17.42
CA ARG A 260 3.98 -11.01 -17.19
C ARG A 260 2.50 -10.67 -17.37
N LEU A 261 2.04 -9.51 -16.89
CA LEU A 261 0.67 -9.05 -17.12
C LEU A 261 0.43 -8.72 -18.60
N THR A 262 1.41 -8.11 -19.26
CA THR A 262 1.36 -7.79 -20.69
C THR A 262 1.25 -9.05 -21.55
N ASP A 263 2.00 -10.10 -21.24
CA ASP A 263 1.92 -11.41 -21.89
C ASP A 263 0.54 -12.06 -21.73
N ARG A 264 -0.21 -11.68 -20.70
CA ARG A 264 -1.60 -12.10 -20.44
C ARG A 264 -2.65 -11.13 -20.99
N GLY A 265 -2.24 -10.20 -21.84
CA GLY A 265 -3.14 -9.29 -22.56
C GLY A 265 -3.60 -8.07 -21.77
N TRP A 266 -3.00 -7.77 -20.63
CA TRP A 266 -3.21 -6.49 -19.93
C TRP A 266 -2.44 -5.38 -20.64
N SER A 267 -3.00 -4.17 -20.67
CA SER A 267 -2.16 -2.99 -20.89
C SER A 267 -1.39 -2.70 -19.61
N THR A 268 -0.13 -2.30 -19.71
CA THR A 268 0.69 -1.92 -18.55
C THR A 268 1.42 -0.62 -18.81
N SER A 269 1.61 0.17 -17.76
CA SER A 269 2.46 1.35 -17.78
C SER A 269 3.26 1.42 -16.49
N VAL A 270 4.51 1.84 -16.62
CA VAL A 270 5.48 1.88 -15.51
C VAL A 270 6.03 3.29 -15.42
N HIS A 271 5.92 3.88 -14.23
CA HIS A 271 6.32 5.26 -13.98
C HIS A 271 7.18 5.36 -12.74
N THR A 272 8.01 6.38 -12.66
CA THR A 272 8.71 6.74 -11.43
C THR A 272 7.86 7.71 -10.59
N PRO A 273 8.13 7.82 -9.27
CA PRO A 273 7.54 8.88 -8.45
C PRO A 273 7.83 10.29 -8.99
N PHE A 274 8.94 10.48 -9.71
CA PHE A 274 9.33 11.77 -10.27
C PHE A 274 8.49 12.16 -11.49
N ASP A 275 8.00 11.18 -12.26
CA ASP A 275 7.05 11.45 -13.34
C ASP A 275 5.76 12.08 -12.81
N PHE A 276 5.24 11.52 -11.70
CA PHE A 276 4.08 12.08 -11.03
C PHE A 276 4.37 13.37 -10.28
N THR A 277 5.58 13.54 -9.75
CA THR A 277 5.99 14.82 -9.15
C THR A 277 5.89 15.95 -10.17
N ARG A 278 6.36 15.70 -11.40
CA ARG A 278 6.25 16.65 -12.52
C ARG A 278 4.78 16.91 -12.87
N LEU A 279 3.95 15.87 -12.93
CA LEU A 279 2.53 15.98 -13.28
C LEU A 279 1.74 16.81 -12.24
N HIS A 280 1.98 16.56 -10.95
CA HIS A 280 1.25 17.22 -9.87
C HIS A 280 1.89 18.56 -9.43
N GLY A 281 3.09 18.88 -9.94
CA GLY A 281 3.87 20.04 -9.50
C GLY A 281 4.34 19.95 -8.04
N ARG A 282 4.22 18.76 -7.41
CA ARG A 282 4.49 18.53 -5.99
C ARG A 282 4.81 17.06 -5.75
N GLY A 283 5.74 16.81 -4.85
CA GLY A 283 6.31 15.49 -4.58
C GLY A 283 7.79 15.59 -4.22
N PRO A 284 8.48 14.46 -4.04
CA PRO A 284 9.92 14.44 -3.86
C PRO A 284 10.62 14.78 -5.18
N LEU A 285 11.62 15.65 -5.14
CA LEU A 285 12.50 15.85 -6.28
C LEU A 285 13.65 14.83 -6.25
N PRO A 286 14.19 14.44 -7.43
CA PRO A 286 15.38 13.60 -7.47
C PRO A 286 16.53 14.23 -6.70
N GLU A 287 17.27 13.41 -5.94
CA GLU A 287 18.51 13.80 -5.28
C GLU A 287 19.68 12.88 -5.70
N PRO A 288 20.95 13.25 -5.41
CA PRO A 288 22.06 12.31 -5.57
C PRO A 288 21.89 11.09 -4.65
N ASN A 289 22.20 9.89 -5.16
CA ASN A 289 22.06 8.64 -4.42
C ASN A 289 20.65 8.41 -3.83
N ASP A 290 19.62 8.49 -4.66
CA ASP A 290 18.23 8.55 -4.22
C ASP A 290 17.55 7.18 -4.16
N ALA A 291 17.24 6.72 -2.94
CA ALA A 291 16.51 5.48 -2.70
C ALA A 291 15.10 5.43 -3.32
N LEU A 292 14.49 6.57 -3.65
CA LEU A 292 13.19 6.65 -4.31
C LEU A 292 13.30 6.54 -5.83
N ALA A 293 14.48 6.80 -6.40
CA ALA A 293 14.71 6.66 -7.84
C ALA A 293 14.44 5.24 -8.32
N GLY A 294 14.54 4.27 -7.40
CA GLY A 294 14.25 2.89 -7.72
C GLY A 294 12.79 2.46 -7.72
N ASN A 295 11.93 3.28 -7.13
CA ASN A 295 10.53 2.92 -7.03
C ASN A 295 9.87 3.01 -8.41
N ARG A 296 9.06 2.02 -8.72
CA ARG A 296 8.21 1.98 -9.91
C ARG A 296 6.77 1.82 -9.46
N TRP A 297 5.92 2.68 -10.02
CA TRP A 297 4.47 2.61 -9.89
C TRP A 297 3.93 2.04 -11.19
N VAL A 298 3.40 0.83 -11.10
CA VAL A 298 2.87 0.09 -12.24
C VAL A 298 1.36 0.18 -12.20
N PHE A 299 0.77 0.51 -13.34
CA PHE A 299 -0.68 0.54 -13.55
C PHE A 299 -1.00 -0.38 -14.72
N ALA A 300 -1.99 -1.25 -14.53
CA ALA A 300 -2.41 -2.23 -15.52
C ALA A 300 -3.94 -2.24 -15.65
N GLU A 301 -4.43 -2.42 -16.89
CA GLU A 301 -5.85 -2.56 -17.18
C GLU A 301 -6.10 -3.82 -18.02
N LYS A 302 -7.05 -4.65 -17.59
CA LYS A 302 -7.50 -5.82 -18.34
C LYS A 302 -8.56 -5.35 -19.33
N PRO A 303 -8.38 -5.53 -20.64
CA PRO A 303 -9.40 -5.12 -21.61
C PRO A 303 -10.72 -5.83 -21.33
N HIS A 304 -11.84 -5.16 -21.63
CA HIS A 304 -13.13 -5.84 -21.62
C HIS A 304 -13.07 -7.01 -22.61
N THR A 305 -13.54 -8.18 -22.18
CA THR A 305 -13.78 -9.29 -23.12
C THR A 305 -14.79 -8.78 -24.13
N ALA A 306 -14.39 -8.64 -25.40
CA ALA A 306 -15.31 -8.27 -26.47
C ALA A 306 -16.49 -9.23 -26.41
N GLY A 307 -17.68 -8.72 -26.06
CA GLY A 307 -18.90 -9.51 -26.09
C GLY A 307 -19.01 -10.08 -27.49
N GLY A 308 -19.01 -11.41 -27.61
CA GLY A 308 -19.19 -12.09 -28.89
C GLY A 308 -20.37 -11.43 -29.59
N ALA A 309 -20.13 -10.92 -30.81
CA ALA A 309 -21.17 -10.41 -31.67
C ALA A 309 -22.28 -11.46 -31.69
N ARG A 310 -23.42 -11.16 -31.05
CA ARG A 310 -24.63 -11.94 -31.25
C ARG A 310 -25.00 -11.68 -32.70
N GLY A 311 -24.66 -12.64 -33.55
CA GLY A 311 -25.17 -12.70 -34.91
C GLY A 311 -26.69 -12.64 -34.84
N ALA A 312 -27.24 -11.60 -35.46
CA ALA A 312 -28.61 -11.56 -35.95
C ALA A 312 -28.57 -11.90 -37.43
#